data_AF-A0A401UPV7-F1
#
_entry.id   AF-A0A401UPV7-F1
#
_cell.length_a   1.000
_cell.length_b   1.000
_cell.length_c   1.000
_cell.angle_alpha   90.00
_cell.angle_beta   90.00
_cell.angle_gamma   90.00
#
_symmetry.space_group_name_H-M   'P 1'
#
loop_
_entity.id
_entity.type
_entity.pdbx_description
1 polymer ?
#
loop_
_entity_poly.entity_id
_entity_poly.type
_entity_poly.pdbx_seq_one_letter_code
_entity_poly.pdbx_strand_id
1 'polypeptide(L)'
;MEIGNFIINKGLVSKEVVVNNNIFMTLALGLTILNLFEFSKNKEGAKKVGIIVFSIVLIPLGVFTEGGMVLIPFALITYFFRENKKKAIIGYFVLFLALALMSYVPYDTFQETIEMLMFNSDFLFITAVPFMILYNGERGVNNKFSKYLFYVFYPLHLWILAIMEFVLK
;
A
#
# COMPACT_ATOMS: atom_id res chain seq x y z
N MET A 1 -3.54 16.31 0.66
CA MET A 1 -2.93 15.76 -0.56
C MET A 1 -3.77 16.09 -1.77
N GLU A 2 -5.02 15.62 -1.88
CA GLU A 2 -5.88 15.83 -3.06
C GLU A 2 -5.97 17.29 -3.54
N ILE A 3 -6.22 18.22 -2.61
CA ILE A 3 -6.22 19.66 -2.91
C ILE A 3 -4.86 20.13 -3.46
N GLY A 4 -3.77 19.62 -2.92
CA GLY A 4 -2.42 19.94 -3.38
C GLY A 4 -2.12 19.34 -4.76
N ASN A 5 -2.53 18.09 -5.02
CA ASN A 5 -2.46 17.47 -6.35
C ASN A 5 -3.24 18.31 -7.37
N PHE A 6 -4.46 18.76 -7.02
CA PHE A 6 -5.25 19.64 -7.88
C PHE A 6 -4.55 20.96 -8.22
N ILE A 7 -3.91 21.60 -7.23
CA ILE A 7 -3.16 22.86 -7.44
C ILE A 7 -1.94 22.61 -8.33
N ILE A 8 -1.15 21.57 -8.04
CA ILE A 8 0.05 21.22 -8.82
C ILE A 8 -0.33 20.86 -10.25
N ASN A 9 -1.34 20.02 -10.46
CA ASN A 9 -1.77 19.59 -11.81
C ASN A 9 -2.25 20.79 -12.65
N LYS A 10 -2.91 21.77 -12.04
CA LYS A 10 -3.24 23.02 -12.74
C LYS A 10 -2.01 23.82 -13.15
N GLY A 11 -0.97 23.87 -12.31
CA GLY A 11 0.27 24.60 -12.59
C GLY A 11 1.16 23.90 -13.61
N LEU A 12 1.16 22.58 -13.67
CA LEU A 12 2.02 21.78 -14.54
C LEU A 12 1.35 21.34 -15.85
N VAL A 13 0.10 21.74 -16.08
CA VAL A 13 -0.72 21.32 -17.22
C VAL A 13 -0.06 21.61 -18.58
N SER A 14 0.76 22.65 -18.68
CA SER A 14 1.38 23.07 -19.94
C SER A 14 2.37 22.06 -20.53
N LYS A 15 2.85 21.09 -19.73
CA LYS A 15 3.72 19.99 -20.19
C LYS A 15 3.11 18.61 -19.90
N GLU A 16 1.79 18.55 -19.72
CA GLU A 16 1.04 17.31 -19.49
C GLU A 16 1.57 16.47 -18.31
N VAL A 17 2.15 17.12 -17.30
CA VAL A 17 2.60 16.45 -16.07
C VAL A 17 1.43 16.37 -15.10
N VAL A 18 1.10 15.16 -14.65
CA VAL A 18 -0.06 14.90 -13.80
C VAL A 18 0.33 14.02 -12.62
N VAL A 19 -0.06 14.43 -11.42
CA VAL A 19 0.06 13.67 -10.17
C VAL A 19 -1.33 13.17 -9.75
N ASN A 20 -1.52 11.85 -9.80
CA ASN A 20 -2.77 11.20 -9.39
C ASN A 20 -2.63 10.31 -8.15
N ASN A 21 -1.40 10.14 -7.66
CA ASN A 21 -1.08 9.31 -6.50
C ASN A 21 -1.79 9.81 -5.22
N ASN A 22 -2.32 8.87 -4.42
CA ASN A 22 -2.92 9.10 -3.12
C ASN A 22 -2.92 7.83 -2.22
N ILE A 23 -1.81 7.54 -1.56
CA ILE A 23 -1.70 6.44 -0.57
C ILE A 23 -2.68 6.56 0.61
N PHE A 24 -3.18 7.75 0.94
CA PHE A 24 -4.05 7.95 2.10
C PHE A 24 -5.37 7.22 1.94
N MET A 25 -5.87 7.08 0.71
CA MET A 25 -7.08 6.29 0.43
C MET A 25 -6.84 4.81 0.75
N THR A 26 -5.71 4.25 0.33
CA THR A 26 -5.28 2.87 0.63
C THR A 26 -5.20 2.63 2.14
N LEU A 27 -4.57 3.56 2.87
CA LEU A 27 -4.44 3.46 4.33
C LEU A 27 -5.80 3.58 5.04
N ALA A 28 -6.67 4.48 4.58
CA ALA A 28 -8.02 4.63 5.14
C ALA A 28 -8.85 3.37 4.93
N LEU A 29 -8.81 2.78 3.73
CA LEU A 29 -9.49 1.53 3.42
C LEU A 29 -8.94 0.36 4.26
N GLY A 30 -7.61 0.19 4.29
CA GLY A 30 -6.97 -0.86 5.08
C GLY A 30 -7.27 -0.76 6.57
N LEU A 31 -7.19 0.45 7.15
CA LEU A 31 -7.52 0.67 8.56
C LEU A 31 -9.01 0.45 8.85
N THR A 32 -9.90 0.82 7.92
CA THR A 32 -11.34 0.55 8.04
C THR A 32 -11.61 -0.95 8.08
N ILE A 33 -10.99 -1.73 7.19
CA ILE A 33 -11.12 -3.19 7.17
C ILE A 33 -10.63 -3.78 8.50
N LEU A 34 -9.45 -3.36 8.99
CA LEU A 34 -8.91 -3.82 10.28
C LEU A 34 -9.82 -3.47 11.46
N ASN A 35 -10.33 -2.24 11.50
CA ASN A 35 -11.25 -1.79 12.55
C ASN A 35 -12.57 -2.58 12.53
N LEU A 36 -13.10 -2.93 11.35
CA LEU A 36 -14.31 -3.76 11.24
C LEU A 36 -14.04 -5.18 11.75
N PHE A 37 -12.89 -5.77 11.42
CA PHE A 37 -12.50 -7.07 11.98
C PHE A 37 -12.36 -7.02 13.50
N GLU A 38 -11.73 -5.99 14.06
CA GLU A 38 -11.63 -5.81 15.51
C GLU A 38 -13.01 -5.62 16.15
N PHE A 39 -13.86 -4.78 15.56
CA PHE A 39 -15.22 -4.53 16.03
C PHE A 39 -16.10 -5.80 16.01
N SER A 40 -15.88 -6.69 15.02
CA SER A 40 -16.60 -7.95 14.91
C SER A 40 -16.35 -8.90 16.10
N LYS A 41 -15.22 -8.78 16.80
CA LYS A 41 -14.89 -9.61 17.96
C LYS A 41 -15.84 -9.35 19.13
N ASN A 42 -16.39 -8.14 19.23
CA ASN A 42 -17.31 -7.72 20.30
C ASN A 42 -18.79 -7.97 19.96
N LYS A 43 -19.09 -8.71 18.88
CA LYS A 43 -20.45 -9.02 18.42
C LYS A 43 -20.65 -10.53 18.38
N GLU A 44 -21.90 -10.96 18.39
CA GLU A 44 -22.27 -12.38 18.35
C GLU A 44 -23.30 -12.66 17.26
N GLY A 45 -23.43 -13.95 16.91
CA GLY A 45 -24.40 -14.44 15.93
C GLY A 45 -24.30 -13.78 14.56
N ALA A 46 -25.45 -13.52 13.95
CA ALA A 46 -25.55 -12.98 12.58
C ALA A 46 -24.87 -11.60 12.42
N LYS A 47 -24.83 -10.77 13.47
CA LYS A 47 -24.18 -9.44 13.41
C LYS A 47 -22.67 -9.57 13.22
N LYS A 48 -22.02 -10.50 13.92
CA LYS A 48 -20.59 -10.78 13.74
C LYS A 48 -20.29 -11.25 12.32
N VAL A 49 -21.06 -12.20 11.83
CA VAL A 49 -20.91 -12.75 10.46
C VAL A 49 -21.10 -11.64 9.43
N GLY A 50 -22.15 -10.82 9.56
CA GLY A 50 -22.40 -9.70 8.64
C GLY A 50 -21.25 -8.71 8.57
N ILE A 51 -20.64 -8.34 9.71
CA ILE A 51 -19.48 -7.43 9.74
C ILE A 51 -18.25 -8.07 9.08
N ILE A 52 -18.00 -9.36 9.34
CA ILE A 52 -16.87 -10.08 8.72
C ILE A 52 -17.05 -10.14 7.19
N VAL A 53 -18.24 -10.51 6.71
CA VAL A 53 -18.55 -10.57 5.28
C VAL A 53 -18.38 -9.19 4.65
N PHE A 54 -18.91 -8.13 5.30
CA PHE A 54 -18.74 -6.77 4.82
C PHE A 54 -17.26 -6.36 4.75
N SER A 55 -16.45 -6.71 5.76
CA SER A 55 -15.00 -6.44 5.77
C SER A 55 -14.28 -7.13 4.61
N ILE A 56 -14.66 -8.38 4.29
CA ILE A 56 -14.09 -9.14 3.18
C ILE A 56 -14.48 -8.51 1.82
N VAL A 57 -15.73 -8.08 1.67
CA VAL A 57 -16.24 -7.42 0.45
C VAL A 57 -15.54 -6.09 0.17
N LEU A 58 -14.99 -5.42 1.19
CA LEU A 58 -14.21 -4.20 1.01
C LEU A 58 -12.78 -4.44 0.49
N ILE A 59 -12.21 -5.63 0.66
CA ILE A 59 -10.81 -5.91 0.25
C ILE A 59 -10.57 -5.64 -1.26
N PRO A 60 -11.43 -6.10 -2.19
CA PRO A 60 -11.26 -5.85 -3.62
C PRO A 60 -11.23 -4.37 -4.02
N LEU A 61 -11.78 -3.47 -3.20
CA LEU A 61 -11.69 -2.02 -3.46
C LEU A 61 -10.25 -1.52 -3.44
N GLY A 62 -9.32 -2.27 -2.84
CA GLY A 62 -7.89 -1.99 -2.84
C GLY A 62 -7.29 -1.88 -4.24
N VAL A 63 -7.86 -2.56 -5.25
CA VAL A 63 -7.39 -2.50 -6.64
C VAL A 63 -7.51 -1.09 -7.23
N PHE A 64 -8.47 -0.29 -6.73
CA PHE A 64 -8.67 1.10 -7.16
C PHE A 64 -7.85 2.11 -6.35
N THR A 65 -6.97 1.64 -5.48
CA THR A 65 -6.16 2.48 -4.59
C THR A 65 -4.68 2.25 -4.84
N GLU A 66 -3.86 3.27 -4.62
CA GLU A 66 -2.42 3.19 -4.87
C GLU A 66 -1.75 2.16 -3.95
N GLY A 67 -1.12 1.15 -4.56
CA GLY A 67 -0.45 0.07 -3.84
C GLY A 67 -1.40 -0.81 -3.03
N GLY A 68 -2.72 -0.71 -3.19
CA GLY A 68 -3.69 -1.43 -2.37
C GLY A 68 -3.61 -2.94 -2.49
N MET A 69 -3.21 -3.45 -3.66
CA MET A 69 -2.93 -4.88 -3.88
C MET A 69 -1.79 -5.41 -3.01
N VAL A 70 -0.87 -4.55 -2.59
CA VAL A 70 0.25 -4.89 -1.71
C VAL A 70 -0.11 -4.59 -0.26
N LEU A 71 -0.45 -3.33 0.03
CA LEU A 71 -0.58 -2.82 1.39
C LEU A 71 -1.73 -3.47 2.16
N ILE A 72 -2.89 -3.69 1.53
CA ILE A 72 -4.06 -4.26 2.23
C ILE A 72 -3.81 -5.72 2.61
N PRO A 73 -3.42 -6.63 1.69
CA PRO A 73 -3.07 -7.99 2.07
C PRO A 73 -1.91 -8.05 3.07
N PHE A 74 -0.88 -7.23 2.89
CA PHE A 74 0.25 -7.16 3.82
C PHE A 74 -0.19 -6.78 5.24
N ALA A 75 -1.05 -5.76 5.39
CA ALA A 75 -1.59 -5.35 6.67
C ALA A 75 -2.46 -6.46 7.31
N LEU A 76 -3.28 -7.15 6.52
CA LEU A 76 -4.12 -8.26 7.00
C LEU A 76 -3.28 -9.45 7.47
N ILE A 77 -2.27 -9.85 6.69
CA ILE A 77 -1.32 -10.91 7.08
C ILE A 77 -0.63 -10.53 8.40
N THR A 78 -0.13 -9.29 8.49
CA THR A 78 0.53 -8.77 9.69
C THR A 78 -0.40 -8.82 10.90
N TYR A 79 -1.65 -8.40 10.72
CA TYR A 79 -2.64 -8.35 11.80
C TYR A 79 -3.06 -9.74 12.28
N PHE A 80 -3.45 -10.64 11.38
CA PHE A 80 -3.94 -11.97 11.75
C PHE A 80 -2.83 -12.91 12.24
N PHE A 81 -1.60 -12.73 11.77
CA PHE A 81 -0.46 -13.58 12.16
C PHE A 81 0.56 -12.88 13.05
N ARG A 82 0.20 -11.74 13.66
CA ARG A 82 1.09 -10.94 14.52
C ARG A 82 1.82 -11.76 15.58
N GLU A 83 1.10 -12.66 16.24
CA GLU A 83 1.63 -13.51 17.33
C GLU A 83 2.48 -14.69 16.83
N ASN A 84 2.40 -15.02 15.53
CA ASN A 84 3.10 -16.16 14.94
C ASN A 84 3.96 -15.73 13.75
N LYS A 85 5.21 -15.34 14.05
CA LYS A 85 6.18 -14.88 13.05
C LYS A 85 6.34 -15.84 11.87
N LYS A 86 6.30 -17.17 12.11
CA LYS A 86 6.41 -18.16 11.02
C LYS A 86 5.24 -18.06 10.06
N LYS A 87 4.00 -17.98 10.56
CA LYS A 87 2.81 -17.82 9.72
C LYS A 87 2.79 -16.49 8.98
N ALA A 88 3.23 -15.40 9.63
CA ALA A 88 3.35 -14.09 8.98
C ALA A 88 4.35 -14.14 7.81
N ILE A 89 5.54 -14.71 8.02
CA ILE A 89 6.55 -14.87 6.97
C ILE A 89 6.03 -15.72 5.81
N ILE A 90 5.37 -16.85 6.09
CA ILE A 90 4.74 -17.68 5.06
C ILE A 90 3.71 -16.86 4.29
N GLY A 91 2.87 -16.08 4.98
CA GLY A 91 1.90 -15.20 4.35
C GLY A 91 2.54 -14.16 3.43
N TYR A 92 3.60 -13.48 3.89
CA TYR A 92 4.35 -12.53 3.05
C TYR A 92 4.98 -13.21 1.85
N PHE A 93 5.52 -14.41 2.01
CA PHE A 93 6.10 -15.17 0.89
C PHE A 93 5.04 -15.59 -0.14
N VAL A 94 3.86 -16.03 0.32
CA VAL A 94 2.72 -16.33 -0.57
C VAL A 94 2.27 -15.07 -1.32
N LEU A 95 2.17 -13.93 -0.64
CA LEU A 95 1.83 -12.66 -1.28
C LEU A 95 2.90 -12.24 -2.30
N PHE A 96 4.18 -12.40 -1.98
CA PHE A 96 5.29 -12.17 -2.90
C PHE A 96 5.17 -13.01 -4.16
N LEU A 97 4.95 -14.33 -4.03
CA LEU A 97 4.79 -15.21 -5.17
C LEU A 97 3.56 -14.84 -6.02
N ALA A 98 2.43 -14.53 -5.37
CA ALA A 98 1.22 -14.13 -6.07
C ALA A 98 1.45 -12.85 -6.89
N LEU A 99 2.05 -11.82 -6.30
CA LEU A 99 2.37 -10.57 -6.99
C LEU A 99 3.42 -10.77 -8.08
N ALA A 100 4.46 -11.57 -7.85
CA ALA A 100 5.50 -11.85 -8.84
C ALA A 100 4.92 -12.57 -10.07
N LEU A 101 4.02 -13.54 -9.87
CA LEU A 101 3.32 -14.24 -10.95
C LEU A 101 2.36 -13.31 -11.71
N MET A 102 1.69 -12.39 -11.02
CA MET A 102 0.82 -11.40 -11.67
C MET A 102 1.61 -10.34 -12.45
N SER A 103 2.77 -9.92 -11.96
CA SER A 103 3.64 -8.95 -12.62
C SER A 103 4.43 -9.54 -13.79
N TYR A 104 4.64 -10.85 -13.83
CA TYR A 104 5.43 -11.50 -14.87
C TYR A 104 4.62 -11.69 -16.16
N VAL A 105 5.04 -10.98 -17.21
CA VAL A 105 4.52 -11.13 -18.57
C VAL A 105 5.72 -11.34 -19.49
N PRO A 106 5.77 -12.44 -20.28
CA PRO A 106 6.84 -12.64 -21.24
C PRO A 106 6.67 -11.70 -22.44
N TYR A 107 7.75 -11.00 -22.80
CA TYR A 107 7.85 -10.14 -23.99
C TYR A 107 8.80 -10.76 -25.03
N ASP A 108 8.86 -10.16 -26.22
CA ASP A 108 9.64 -10.66 -27.35
C ASP A 108 11.13 -10.78 -27.03
N THR A 109 11.65 -9.88 -26.19
CA THR A 109 13.02 -9.93 -25.70
C THR A 109 13.09 -10.16 -24.19
N PHE A 110 14.14 -10.86 -23.75
CA PHE A 110 14.41 -11.02 -22.33
C PHE A 110 14.64 -9.67 -21.64
N GLN A 111 15.31 -8.72 -22.31
CA GLN A 111 15.54 -7.39 -21.78
C GLN A 111 14.23 -6.65 -21.51
N GLU A 112 13.33 -6.60 -22.48
CA GLU A 112 12.02 -5.96 -22.33
C GLU A 112 11.19 -6.64 -21.23
N THR A 113 11.26 -7.97 -21.14
CA THR A 113 10.61 -8.73 -20.06
C THR A 113 11.08 -8.28 -18.69
N ILE A 114 12.40 -8.10 -18.51
CA ILE A 114 12.98 -7.64 -17.24
C ILE A 114 12.63 -6.18 -16.98
N GLU A 115 12.71 -5.30 -17.98
CA GLU A 115 12.35 -3.88 -17.84
C GLU A 115 10.89 -3.72 -17.40
N MET A 116 9.97 -4.45 -18.03
CA MET A 116 8.54 -4.42 -17.70
C MET A 116 8.24 -5.07 -16.34
N LEU A 117 8.97 -6.12 -15.96
CA LEU A 117 8.89 -6.70 -14.63
C LEU A 117 9.36 -5.72 -13.55
N MET A 118 10.44 -4.98 -13.81
CA MET A 118 10.97 -3.97 -12.90
C MET A 118 10.08 -2.71 -12.85
N PHE A 119 9.36 -2.40 -13.92
CA PHE A 119 8.33 -1.37 -13.90
C PHE A 119 7.14 -1.78 -13.00
N ASN A 120 6.77 -3.06 -13.01
CA ASN A 120 5.70 -3.64 -12.17
C ASN A 120 6.24 -4.29 -10.89
N SER A 121 7.10 -3.57 -10.17
CA SER A 121 7.91 -4.10 -9.06
C SER A 121 7.18 -4.29 -7.72
N ASP A 122 5.86 -4.32 -7.68
CA ASP A 122 5.06 -4.43 -6.44
C ASP A 122 5.45 -5.66 -5.59
N PHE A 123 5.86 -6.75 -6.24
CA PHE A 123 6.35 -7.96 -5.57
C PHE A 123 7.62 -7.71 -4.73
N LEU A 124 8.41 -6.67 -5.03
CA LEU A 124 9.61 -6.33 -4.26
C LEU A 124 9.30 -5.79 -2.85
N PHE A 125 8.03 -5.66 -2.44
CA PHE A 125 7.66 -5.38 -1.05
C PHE A 125 8.29 -6.38 -0.06
N ILE A 126 8.64 -7.60 -0.51
CA ILE A 126 9.31 -8.60 0.30
C ILE A 126 10.63 -8.08 0.91
N THR A 127 11.26 -7.09 0.30
CA THR A 127 12.45 -6.41 0.82
C THR A 127 12.19 -5.66 2.14
N ALA A 128 10.93 -5.37 2.47
CA ALA A 128 10.54 -4.81 3.76
C ALA A 128 10.50 -5.87 4.89
N VAL A 129 10.37 -7.16 4.55
CA VAL A 129 10.20 -8.25 5.53
C VAL A 129 11.39 -8.38 6.51
N PRO A 130 12.67 -8.28 6.09
CA PRO A 130 13.79 -8.29 7.02
C PRO A 130 13.65 -7.24 8.13
N PHE A 131 13.25 -6.01 7.79
CA PHE A 131 13.03 -4.95 8.77
C PHE A 131 11.87 -5.26 9.71
N MET A 132 10.80 -5.88 9.20
CA MET A 132 9.67 -6.31 10.01
C MET A 132 10.02 -7.43 10.99
N ILE A 133 10.93 -8.35 10.62
CA ILE A 133 11.38 -9.42 11.51
C ILE A 133 12.19 -8.87 12.68
N LEU A 134 13.00 -7.83 12.41
CA LEU A 134 13.83 -7.13 13.39
C LEU A 134 13.03 -6.19 14.31
N TYR A 135 11.77 -5.92 13.99
CA TYR A 135 10.92 -5.06 14.80
C TYR A 135 10.65 -5.69 16.18
N ASN A 136 10.83 -4.88 17.23
CA ASN A 136 10.68 -5.29 18.63
C ASN A 136 9.21 -5.33 19.11
N GLY A 137 8.26 -4.89 18.29
CA GLY A 137 6.83 -4.87 18.64
C GLY A 137 6.38 -3.63 19.41
N GLU A 138 7.31 -2.77 19.84
CA GLU A 138 7.02 -1.55 20.57
C GLU A 138 6.73 -0.39 19.62
N ARG A 139 5.75 0.43 19.98
CA ARG A 139 5.44 1.63 19.20
C ARG A 139 6.68 2.54 19.16
N GLY A 140 7.07 2.94 17.95
CA GLY A 140 8.14 3.92 17.76
C GLY A 140 7.83 5.28 18.39
N VAL A 141 8.80 6.21 18.30
CA VAL A 141 8.71 7.56 18.87
C VAL A 141 7.38 8.21 18.52
N ASN A 142 6.60 8.58 19.54
CA ASN A 142 5.28 9.17 19.39
C ASN A 142 5.31 10.67 19.76
N ASN A 143 5.92 11.48 18.90
CA ASN A 143 5.94 12.94 19.05
C ASN A 143 5.25 13.60 17.85
N LYS A 144 5.03 14.93 17.91
CA LYS A 144 4.37 15.65 16.81
C LYS A 144 5.14 15.51 15.50
N PHE A 145 6.47 15.53 15.56
CA PHE A 145 7.32 15.41 14.37
C PHE A 145 7.14 14.06 13.67
N SER A 146 7.32 12.94 14.37
CA SER A 146 7.17 11.60 13.80
C SER A 146 5.76 11.34 13.29
N LYS A 147 4.75 11.92 13.95
CA LYS A 147 3.36 11.86 13.46
C LYS A 147 3.19 12.56 12.12
N TYR A 148 3.66 13.79 11.97
CA TYR A 148 3.41 14.59 10.76
C TYR A 148 4.44 14.36 9.63
N LEU A 149 5.60 13.78 9.93
CA LEU A 149 6.66 13.53 8.95
C LEU A 149 6.12 12.79 7.74
N PHE A 150 5.42 11.66 7.93
CA PHE A 150 4.82 10.90 6.84
C PHE A 150 3.80 11.73 6.03
N TYR A 151 2.91 12.45 6.71
CA TYR A 151 1.84 13.22 6.06
C TYR A 151 2.34 14.39 5.23
N VAL A 152 3.52 14.94 5.56
CA VAL A 152 4.16 16.01 4.78
C VAL A 152 5.09 15.42 3.72
N PHE A 153 5.95 14.49 4.11
CA PHE A 153 6.95 13.90 3.23
C PHE A 153 6.31 13.21 2.02
N TYR A 154 5.23 12.44 2.24
CA TYR A 154 4.60 11.67 1.18
C TYR A 154 4.09 12.53 0.01
N PRO A 155 3.22 13.54 0.20
CA PRO A 155 2.81 14.39 -0.92
C PRO A 155 3.98 15.22 -1.47
N LEU A 156 4.89 15.68 -0.61
CA LEU A 156 5.95 16.60 -1.02
C LEU A 156 6.96 15.96 -1.98
N HIS A 157 7.41 14.72 -1.74
CA HIS A 157 8.36 14.08 -2.66
C HIS A 157 7.74 13.80 -4.03
N LEU A 158 6.45 13.45 -4.10
CA LEU A 158 5.73 13.28 -5.37
C LEU A 158 5.60 14.61 -6.13
N TRP A 159 5.29 15.71 -5.43
CA TRP A 159 5.24 17.03 -6.06
C TRP A 159 6.61 17.48 -6.55
N ILE A 160 7.69 17.20 -5.80
CA ILE A 160 9.06 17.49 -6.24
C ILE A 160 9.38 16.71 -7.52
N LEU A 161 9.06 15.42 -7.58
CA LEU A 161 9.28 14.61 -8.78
C LEU A 161 8.51 15.16 -9.99
N ALA A 162 7.25 15.56 -9.80
CA ALA A 162 6.45 16.17 -10.85
C ALA A 162 7.03 17.52 -11.34
N ILE A 163 7.52 18.36 -10.42
CA ILE A 163 8.20 19.60 -10.78
C ILE A 163 9.50 19.32 -11.55
N MET A 164 10.28 18.32 -11.12
CA MET A 164 11.48 17.91 -11.84
C MET A 164 11.16 17.42 -13.25
N GLU A 165 10.14 16.57 -13.41
CA GLU A 165 9.66 16.13 -14.72
C GLU A 165 9.25 17.32 -15.59
N PHE A 166 8.51 18.28 -15.03
CA PHE A 166 8.12 19.49 -15.74
C PHE A 166 9.31 20.34 -16.17
N VAL A 167 10.35 20.46 -15.35
CA VAL A 167 11.56 21.23 -15.70
C VAL A 167 12.40 20.51 -16.77
N LEU A 168 12.44 19.17 -16.75
CA LEU A 168 13.25 18.36 -17.65
C LEU A 168 12.60 18.06 -19.01
N LYS A 169 11.28 18.05 -19.08
CA LYS A 169 10.52 18.04 -20.36
C LYS A 169 10.72 19.35 -21.12
#